data_AF-A0AAE8SVW0-F1
#
_entry.id   AF-A0AAE8SVW0-F1
#
_cell.length_a   1.000
_cell.length_b   1.000
_cell.length_c   1.000
_cell.angle_alpha   90.00
_cell.angle_beta   90.00
_cell.angle_gamma   90.00
#
_symmetry.space_group_name_H-M   'P 1'
#
loop_
_entity.id
_entity.type
_entity.pdbx_description
1 polymer ?
#
loop_
_entity_poly.entity_id
_entity_poly.type
_entity_poly.pdbx_seq_one_letter_code
_entity_poly.pdbx_strand_id
1 'polypeptide(L)'
;MQEAAKIFLPAEDQDVRPEDFQPPAKVICFQFYSMIYEGSYPPPINRCSDVWYYFGFVVCDNEYEERRLCELYSRELFGLLNLEEYGRNLGIGTRVFHNWQKHNLCTFDFWRSWEAGGLIPTFERYNPRFEKDYPHPGFPIHRLRNFLSHKASEERPAIWHLRHFLALKNTPVVAATGEIASAAREYGSHEDLDKVTEGGLREFYIQLGRREEPWNVQQKREAGNLLAFATRLLATISPRV
;
A
#
# COMPACT_ATOMS: atom_id res chain seq x y z
N MET A 1 -16.25 -11.86 9.77
CA MET A 1 -15.23 -11.49 8.77
C MET A 1 -13.87 -11.53 9.45
N GLN A 2 -13.53 -10.56 10.30
CA GLN A 2 -12.33 -10.60 11.15
C GLN A 2 -12.20 -11.87 12.03
N GLU A 3 -13.31 -12.40 12.54
CA GLU A 3 -13.29 -13.58 13.42
C GLU A 3 -12.66 -14.84 12.79
N ALA A 4 -12.75 -15.02 11.47
CA ALA A 4 -12.16 -16.18 10.79
C ALA A 4 -10.63 -16.12 10.77
N ALA A 5 -10.06 -14.92 10.68
CA ALA A 5 -8.61 -14.73 10.68
C ALA A 5 -7.99 -14.91 12.08
N LYS A 6 -8.80 -14.85 13.15
CA LYS A 6 -8.32 -15.00 14.53
C LYS A 6 -7.72 -16.37 14.82
N ILE A 7 -8.14 -17.41 14.09
CA ILE A 7 -7.61 -18.77 14.26
C ILE A 7 -6.11 -18.88 13.96
N PHE A 8 -5.56 -17.91 13.22
CA PHE A 8 -4.15 -17.84 12.85
C PHE A 8 -3.34 -16.91 13.76
N LEU A 9 -3.97 -16.27 14.75
CA LEU A 9 -3.29 -15.46 15.75
C LEU A 9 -2.62 -16.33 16.82
N PRO A 10 -1.61 -15.80 17.52
CA PRO A 10 -1.11 -16.42 18.75
C PRO A 10 -2.24 -16.67 19.74
N ALA A 11 -2.17 -17.75 20.52
CA ALA A 11 -3.25 -18.17 21.41
C ALA A 11 -3.72 -17.06 22.36
N GLU A 12 -2.79 -16.21 22.81
CA GLU A 12 -3.06 -15.05 23.66
C GLU A 12 -3.94 -13.96 23.00
N ASP A 13 -3.95 -13.87 21.67
CA ASP A 13 -4.68 -12.85 20.92
C ASP A 13 -6.01 -13.40 20.33
N GLN A 14 -6.27 -14.72 20.40
CA GLN A 14 -7.45 -15.35 19.78
C GLN A 14 -8.77 -15.00 20.47
N ASP A 15 -8.76 -14.81 21.79
CA ASP A 15 -9.95 -14.47 22.57
C ASP A 15 -10.13 -12.95 22.77
N VAL A 16 -9.12 -12.16 22.39
CA VAL A 16 -9.14 -10.70 22.52
C VAL A 16 -9.93 -10.11 21.35
N ARG A 17 -10.67 -9.04 21.62
CA ARG A 17 -11.38 -8.31 20.56
C ARG A 17 -10.36 -7.54 19.72
N PRO A 18 -10.50 -7.49 18.39
CA PRO A 18 -9.58 -6.77 17.52
C PRO A 18 -9.34 -5.31 17.90
N GLU A 19 -10.38 -4.63 18.41
CA GLU A 19 -10.29 -3.24 18.87
C GLU A 19 -9.42 -3.06 20.13
N ASP A 20 -9.28 -4.13 20.92
CA ASP A 20 -8.57 -4.14 22.19
C ASP A 20 -7.11 -4.62 22.06
N PHE A 21 -6.66 -4.94 20.83
CA PHE A 21 -5.28 -5.37 20.61
C PHE A 21 -4.28 -4.27 21.02
N GLN A 22 -3.25 -4.68 21.74
CA GLN A 22 -2.12 -3.86 22.11
C GLN A 22 -0.81 -4.49 21.58
N PRO A 23 0.09 -3.71 20.97
CA PRO A 23 0.01 -2.26 20.70
C PRO A 23 -0.94 -1.90 19.52
N PRO A 24 -1.25 -0.61 19.28
CA PRO A 24 -2.09 -0.17 18.15
C PRO A 24 -1.65 -0.70 16.77
N ALA A 25 -0.35 -0.94 16.58
CA ALA A 25 0.19 -1.57 15.38
C ALA A 25 -0.46 -2.93 15.08
N LYS A 26 -0.77 -3.73 16.12
CA LYS A 26 -1.48 -5.01 15.95
C LYS A 26 -2.87 -4.83 15.38
N VAL A 27 -3.60 -3.79 15.79
CA VAL A 27 -4.95 -3.51 15.26
C VAL A 27 -4.88 -3.27 13.76
N ILE A 28 -3.98 -2.38 13.31
CA ILE A 28 -3.79 -2.03 11.90
C ILE A 28 -3.35 -3.27 11.10
N CYS A 29 -2.37 -4.01 11.60
CA CYS A 29 -1.87 -5.21 10.95
C CYS A 29 -2.93 -6.32 10.88
N PHE A 30 -3.77 -6.47 11.91
CA PHE A 30 -4.84 -7.46 11.90
C PHE A 30 -5.98 -7.10 10.95
N GLN A 31 -6.35 -5.82 10.86
CA GLN A 31 -7.31 -5.35 9.86
C GLN A 31 -6.81 -5.68 8.46
N PHE A 32 -5.55 -5.39 8.17
CA PHE A 32 -4.92 -5.75 6.90
C PHE A 32 -4.87 -7.25 6.67
N TYR A 33 -4.38 -8.01 7.64
CA TYR A 33 -4.27 -9.47 7.59
C TYR A 33 -5.62 -10.12 7.27
N SER A 34 -6.70 -9.65 7.92
CA SER A 34 -8.06 -10.13 7.68
C SER A 34 -8.53 -9.87 6.24
N MET A 35 -8.25 -8.68 5.68
CA MET A 35 -8.61 -8.36 4.30
C MET A 35 -7.90 -9.27 3.30
N ILE A 36 -6.59 -9.47 3.49
CA ILE A 36 -5.78 -10.33 2.63
C ILE A 36 -6.21 -11.80 2.72
N TYR A 37 -6.55 -12.28 3.93
CA TYR A 37 -7.09 -13.63 4.12
C TYR A 37 -8.34 -13.87 3.26
N GLU A 38 -9.23 -12.88 3.19
CA GLU A 38 -10.46 -12.93 2.37
C GLU A 38 -10.20 -12.71 0.86
N GLY A 39 -8.94 -12.51 0.44
CA GLY A 39 -8.59 -12.24 -0.95
C GLY A 39 -8.97 -10.84 -1.43
N SER A 40 -9.13 -9.91 -0.49
CA SER A 40 -9.46 -8.50 -0.76
C SER A 40 -8.26 -7.59 -0.42
N TYR A 41 -8.20 -6.41 -1.04
CA TYR A 41 -7.25 -5.36 -0.68
C TYR A 41 -7.98 -4.10 -0.22
N PRO A 42 -7.36 -3.31 0.68
CA PRO A 42 -7.97 -2.10 1.20
C PRO A 42 -8.25 -1.11 0.06
N PRO A 43 -9.38 -0.40 0.05
CA PRO A 43 -9.58 0.76 -0.81
C PRO A 43 -8.85 2.01 -0.27
N PRO A 44 -8.51 3.00 -1.11
CA PRO A 44 -7.97 4.29 -0.67
C PRO A 44 -9.07 5.09 0.06
N ILE A 45 -9.24 4.85 1.36
CA ILE A 45 -10.26 5.51 2.18
C ILE A 45 -9.58 6.51 3.12
N ASN A 46 -10.12 7.72 3.15
CA ASN A 46 -9.78 8.76 4.13
C ASN A 46 -10.61 8.60 5.43
N ARG A 47 -10.42 7.51 6.18
CA ARG A 47 -11.11 7.23 7.47
C ARG A 47 -10.16 6.53 8.46
N CYS A 48 -10.66 6.27 9.69
CA CYS A 48 -9.95 5.89 10.93
C CYS A 48 -8.84 4.82 10.86
N SER A 49 -8.69 4.07 9.76
CA SER A 49 -7.58 3.16 9.52
C SER A 49 -7.20 3.20 8.04
N ASP A 50 -6.18 3.98 7.69
CA ASP A 50 -5.71 4.10 6.31
C ASP A 50 -4.81 2.92 5.91
N VAL A 51 -5.40 1.73 5.93
CA VAL A 51 -4.71 0.46 5.67
C VAL A 51 -4.12 0.44 4.25
N TRP A 52 -4.79 1.08 3.28
CA TRP A 52 -4.30 1.21 1.91
C TRP A 52 -2.98 1.97 1.85
N TYR A 53 -2.89 3.10 2.54
CA TYR A 53 -1.63 3.84 2.63
C TYR A 53 -0.58 3.06 3.41
N TYR A 54 -0.90 2.56 4.61
CA TYR A 54 0.06 1.94 5.51
C TYR A 54 0.74 0.67 4.97
N PHE A 55 0.10 -0.03 4.04
CA PHE A 55 0.66 -1.21 3.38
C PHE A 55 1.16 -0.93 1.96
N GLY A 56 1.34 0.34 1.60
CA GLY A 56 2.09 0.74 0.42
C GLY A 56 1.33 0.62 -0.90
N PHE A 57 0.01 0.45 -0.89
CA PHE A 57 -0.78 0.48 -2.14
C PHE A 57 -0.68 1.83 -2.84
N VAL A 58 -0.36 2.90 -2.09
CA VAL A 58 -0.08 4.23 -2.63
C VAL A 58 1.06 4.30 -3.65
N VAL A 59 1.96 3.31 -3.66
CA VAL A 59 3.06 3.23 -4.63
C VAL A 59 2.64 2.63 -5.98
N CYS A 60 1.46 2.02 -6.04
CA CYS A 60 0.88 1.45 -7.25
C CYS A 60 0.32 2.55 -8.14
N ASP A 61 0.50 2.41 -9.46
CA ASP A 61 0.00 3.36 -10.45
C ASP A 61 -1.43 3.05 -10.91
N ASN A 62 -1.91 1.82 -10.67
CA ASN A 62 -3.21 1.33 -11.13
C ASN A 62 -3.69 0.10 -10.33
N GLU A 63 -4.96 -0.25 -10.51
CA GLU A 63 -5.61 -1.40 -9.86
C GLU A 63 -4.97 -2.76 -10.20
N TYR A 64 -4.30 -2.88 -11.34
CA TYR A 64 -3.59 -4.11 -11.70
C TYR A 64 -2.35 -4.30 -10.79
N GLU A 65 -1.58 -3.24 -10.55
CA GLU A 65 -0.47 -3.27 -9.60
C GLU A 65 -0.94 -3.48 -8.15
N GLU A 66 -2.06 -2.85 -7.75
CA GLU A 66 -2.67 -3.09 -6.42
C GLU A 66 -3.05 -4.56 -6.24
N ARG A 67 -3.66 -5.18 -7.26
CA ARG A 67 -3.97 -6.61 -7.24
C ARG A 67 -2.72 -7.47 -7.11
N ARG A 68 -1.65 -7.13 -7.83
CA ARG A 68 -0.37 -7.83 -7.70
C ARG A 68 0.25 -7.67 -6.31
N LEU A 69 0.11 -6.50 -5.70
CA LEU A 69 0.54 -6.26 -4.33
C LEU A 69 -0.27 -7.09 -3.35
N CYS A 70 -1.59 -7.21 -3.55
CA CYS A 70 -2.46 -8.09 -2.77
C CYS A 70 -2.05 -9.56 -2.90
N GLU A 71 -1.78 -10.04 -4.12
CA GLU A 71 -1.27 -11.40 -4.37
C GLU A 71 0.06 -11.64 -3.66
N LEU A 72 0.94 -10.62 -3.64
CA LEU A 72 2.19 -10.68 -2.93
C LEU A 72 1.95 -10.88 -1.43
N TYR A 73 1.17 -10.02 -0.81
CA TYR A 73 0.86 -10.15 0.62
C TYR A 73 0.17 -11.46 0.95
N SER A 74 -0.76 -11.93 0.12
CA SER A 74 -1.44 -13.21 0.31
C SER A 74 -0.43 -14.35 0.33
N ARG A 75 0.54 -14.35 -0.59
CA ARG A 75 1.56 -15.39 -0.66
C ARG A 75 2.53 -15.33 0.50
N GLU A 76 2.97 -14.14 0.92
CA GLU A 76 3.96 -14.04 2.00
C GLU A 76 3.35 -14.29 3.39
N LEU A 77 2.08 -13.92 3.62
CA LEU A 77 1.39 -14.10 4.90
C LEU A 77 0.73 -15.48 5.04
N PHE A 78 0.16 -16.02 3.95
CA PHE A 78 -0.64 -17.25 4.00
C PHE A 78 -0.07 -18.38 3.13
N GLY A 79 0.94 -18.10 2.30
CA GLY A 79 1.50 -19.09 1.39
C GLY A 79 0.43 -19.68 0.48
N LEU A 80 0.32 -21.02 0.51
CA LEU A 80 -0.71 -21.75 -0.22
C LEU A 80 -1.91 -22.14 0.65
N LEU A 81 -2.04 -21.64 1.89
CA LEU A 81 -3.18 -21.97 2.76
C LEU A 81 -4.51 -21.70 2.06
N ASN A 82 -4.62 -20.57 1.35
CA ASN A 82 -5.81 -20.22 0.58
C ASN A 82 -6.09 -21.23 -0.56
N LEU A 83 -5.05 -21.78 -1.19
CA LEU A 83 -5.17 -22.79 -2.26
C LEU A 83 -5.44 -24.20 -1.71
N GLU A 84 -4.91 -24.54 -0.53
CA GLU A 84 -5.20 -25.80 0.15
C GLU A 84 -6.61 -25.84 0.75
N GLU A 85 -7.10 -24.73 1.33
CA GLU A 85 -8.49 -24.60 1.80
C GLU A 85 -9.46 -24.60 0.62
N TYR A 86 -9.17 -23.84 -0.44
CA TYR A 86 -9.95 -23.86 -1.68
C TYR A 86 -9.96 -25.25 -2.34
N GLY A 87 -8.80 -25.90 -2.43
CA GLY A 87 -8.66 -27.26 -2.96
C GLY A 87 -9.42 -28.29 -2.14
N ARG A 88 -9.38 -28.20 -0.81
CA ARG A 88 -10.19 -29.03 0.10
C ARG A 88 -11.69 -28.81 -0.12
N ASN A 89 -12.13 -27.56 -0.24
CA ASN A 89 -13.53 -27.22 -0.49
C ASN A 89 -14.03 -27.73 -1.86
N LEU A 90 -13.14 -27.87 -2.84
CA LEU A 90 -13.43 -28.46 -4.15
C LEU A 90 -13.20 -29.98 -4.23
N GLY A 91 -12.82 -30.64 -3.13
CA GLY A 91 -12.55 -32.09 -3.11
C GLY A 91 -11.27 -32.51 -3.85
N ILE A 92 -10.36 -31.58 -4.13
CA ILE A 92 -9.08 -31.85 -4.80
C ILE A 92 -8.11 -32.45 -3.76
N GLY A 93 -7.56 -33.63 -4.06
CA GLY A 93 -6.69 -34.38 -3.14
C GLY A 93 -5.45 -33.60 -2.68
N THR A 94 -5.20 -33.63 -1.36
CA THR A 94 -4.13 -32.89 -0.66
C THR A 94 -2.70 -33.21 -1.12
N ARG A 95 -2.49 -34.32 -1.84
CA ARG A 95 -1.16 -34.75 -2.34
C ARG A 95 -0.52 -33.77 -3.32
N VAL A 96 -1.29 -32.94 -4.03
CA VAL A 96 -0.73 -31.93 -4.96
C VAL A 96 0.00 -30.81 -4.20
N PHE A 97 -0.41 -30.52 -2.96
CA PHE A 97 0.08 -29.39 -2.18
C PHE A 97 1.26 -29.75 -1.25
N HIS A 98 1.48 -31.05 -0.97
CA HIS A 98 2.52 -31.53 -0.05
C HIS A 98 3.97 -31.20 -0.47
N ASN A 99 4.23 -30.97 -1.77
CA ASN A 99 5.57 -30.61 -2.24
C ASN A 99 5.93 -29.13 -2.06
N TRP A 100 4.97 -28.29 -1.67
CA TRP A 100 5.14 -26.84 -1.58
C TRP A 100 5.18 -26.31 -0.13
N GLN A 101 5.03 -27.21 0.85
CA GLN A 101 5.07 -26.97 2.31
C GLN A 101 6.43 -26.50 2.88
N LYS A 102 7.35 -25.99 2.05
CA LYS A 102 8.68 -25.54 2.50
C LYS A 102 8.86 -24.02 2.57
N HIS A 103 7.80 -23.24 2.39
CA HIS A 103 7.87 -21.81 2.67
C HIS A 103 7.47 -21.59 4.13
N ASN A 104 8.43 -21.16 4.95
CA ASN A 104 8.12 -20.70 6.30
C ASN A 104 7.17 -19.52 6.15
N LEU A 105 5.93 -19.65 6.64
CA LEU A 105 4.96 -18.57 6.60
C LEU A 105 5.40 -17.45 7.54
N CYS A 106 5.17 -16.20 7.13
CA CYS A 106 5.32 -15.08 8.04
C CYS A 106 4.22 -15.19 9.10
N THR A 107 4.58 -15.47 10.36
CA THR A 107 3.60 -15.52 11.46
C THR A 107 2.97 -14.15 11.66
N PHE A 108 1.89 -14.07 12.45
CA PHE A 108 1.28 -12.78 12.78
C PHE A 108 2.28 -11.79 13.43
N ASP A 109 3.42 -12.25 13.95
CA ASP A 109 4.53 -11.39 14.40
C ASP A 109 5.07 -10.41 13.34
N PHE A 110 4.66 -10.53 12.06
CA PHE A 110 4.98 -9.54 11.03
C PHE A 110 4.60 -8.12 11.42
N TRP A 111 3.63 -7.92 12.33
CA TRP A 111 3.25 -6.59 12.83
C TRP A 111 4.46 -5.85 13.45
N ARG A 112 5.39 -6.57 14.12
CA ARG A 112 6.62 -5.99 14.68
C ARG A 112 7.54 -5.50 13.57
N SER A 113 7.66 -6.30 12.53
CA SER A 113 8.46 -5.95 11.35
C SER A 113 7.84 -4.78 10.59
N TRP A 114 6.51 -4.74 10.45
CA TRP A 114 5.82 -3.59 9.86
C TRP A 114 6.05 -2.32 10.67
N GLU A 115 5.89 -2.37 11.99
CA GLU A 115 6.10 -1.22 12.89
C GLU A 115 7.54 -0.68 12.78
N ALA A 116 8.52 -1.58 12.68
CA ALA A 116 9.93 -1.26 12.58
C ALA A 116 10.41 -0.88 11.16
N GLY A 117 9.54 -0.84 10.14
CA GLY A 117 9.95 -0.59 8.75
C GLY A 117 10.74 -1.74 8.11
N GLY A 118 10.61 -2.95 8.67
CA GLY A 118 11.34 -4.16 8.28
C GLY A 118 10.49 -5.20 7.53
N LEU A 119 9.34 -4.81 6.97
CA LEU A 119 8.40 -5.77 6.37
C LEU A 119 8.99 -6.50 5.15
N ILE A 120 9.63 -5.78 4.22
CA ILE A 120 10.29 -6.40 3.05
C ILE A 120 11.43 -7.34 3.47
N PRO A 121 12.40 -6.93 4.31
CA PRO A 121 13.42 -7.86 4.82
C PRO A 121 12.86 -9.10 5.50
N THR A 122 11.71 -8.96 6.17
CA THR A 122 11.01 -10.09 6.80
C THR A 122 10.52 -11.06 5.73
N PHE A 123 9.83 -10.58 4.69
CA PHE A 123 9.41 -11.44 3.58
C PHE A 123 10.59 -12.11 2.88
N GLU A 124 11.69 -11.40 2.64
CA GLU A 124 12.91 -11.99 2.04
C GLU A 124 13.52 -13.10 2.91
N ARG A 125 13.43 -12.98 4.24
CA ARG A 125 13.91 -14.00 5.18
C ARG A 125 13.05 -15.27 5.13
N TYR A 126 11.73 -15.12 5.00
CA TYR A 126 10.78 -16.22 4.94
C TYR A 126 10.70 -16.84 3.53
N ASN A 127 10.96 -16.03 2.51
CA ASN A 127 10.99 -16.41 1.11
C ASN A 127 12.30 -15.93 0.45
N PRO A 128 13.38 -16.75 0.45
CA PRO A 128 14.66 -16.40 -0.20
C PRO A 128 14.57 -16.19 -1.72
N ARG A 129 13.42 -16.53 -2.33
CA ARG A 129 13.13 -16.30 -3.73
C ARG A 129 12.23 -15.09 -3.96
N PHE A 130 11.94 -14.29 -2.94
CA PHE A 130 11.05 -13.13 -2.99
C PHE A 130 11.23 -12.29 -4.27
N GLU A 131 12.44 -11.80 -4.56
CA GLU A 131 12.69 -11.01 -5.78
C GLU A 131 12.55 -11.80 -7.09
N LYS A 132 12.89 -13.10 -7.06
CA LYS A 132 12.83 -13.98 -8.25
C LYS A 132 11.43 -14.46 -8.57
N ASP A 133 10.56 -14.51 -7.56
CA ASP A 133 9.18 -14.98 -7.67
C ASP A 133 8.20 -13.81 -7.92
N TYR A 134 8.71 -12.57 -7.98
CA TYR A 134 8.00 -11.39 -8.50
C TYR A 134 8.77 -10.66 -9.62
N PRO A 135 9.25 -11.33 -10.68
CA PRO A 135 10.03 -10.69 -11.75
C PRO A 135 9.11 -10.04 -12.79
N HIS A 136 7.96 -9.49 -12.38
CA HIS A 136 7.01 -8.91 -13.33
C HIS A 136 7.51 -7.54 -13.77
N PRO A 137 7.73 -7.32 -15.08
CA PRO A 137 8.05 -6.00 -15.61
C PRO A 137 6.97 -5.01 -15.17
N GLY A 138 7.37 -3.95 -14.47
CA GLY A 138 6.46 -2.91 -14.02
C GLY A 138 5.84 -3.10 -12.63
N PHE A 139 6.13 -4.17 -11.89
CA PHE A 139 5.75 -4.20 -10.46
C PHE A 139 6.64 -3.24 -9.66
N PRO A 140 6.09 -2.30 -8.87
CA PRO A 140 6.85 -1.22 -8.25
C PRO A 140 7.62 -1.68 -7.00
N ILE A 141 8.34 -2.81 -7.05
CA ILE A 141 9.00 -3.40 -5.89
C ILE A 141 10.02 -2.45 -5.23
N HIS A 142 10.74 -1.66 -6.02
CA HIS A 142 11.68 -0.66 -5.50
C HIS A 142 10.95 0.47 -4.77
N ARG A 143 9.81 0.95 -5.30
CA ARG A 143 8.97 1.96 -4.62
C ARG A 143 8.39 1.41 -3.34
N LEU A 144 7.87 0.19 -3.38
CA LEU A 144 7.34 -0.51 -2.22
C LEU A 144 8.40 -0.69 -1.14
N ARG A 145 9.61 -1.12 -1.50
CA ARG A 145 10.74 -1.26 -0.58
C ARG A 145 11.09 0.06 0.10
N ASN A 146 11.16 1.15 -0.66
CA ASN A 146 11.41 2.48 -0.11
C ASN A 146 10.26 2.93 0.81
N PHE A 147 9.01 2.72 0.39
CA PHE A 147 7.85 3.11 1.18
C PHE A 147 7.77 2.36 2.53
N LEU A 148 7.99 1.04 2.49
CA LEU A 148 7.92 0.17 3.66
C LEU A 148 9.18 0.16 4.53
N SER A 149 10.28 0.80 4.10
CA SER A 149 11.48 0.96 4.94
C SER A 149 11.33 2.04 6.01
N HIS A 150 10.31 2.90 5.88
CA HIS A 150 9.98 3.91 6.89
C HIS A 150 9.19 3.25 8.03
N LYS A 151 9.58 3.54 9.28
CA LYS A 151 8.88 3.03 10.46
C LYS A 151 7.45 3.58 10.51
N ALA A 152 6.57 2.88 11.22
CA ALA A 152 5.20 3.35 11.41
C ALA A 152 5.13 4.72 12.13
N SER A 153 6.12 5.03 12.98
CA SER A 153 6.24 6.29 13.70
C SER A 153 6.94 7.41 12.93
N GLU A 154 7.52 7.12 11.76
CA GLU A 154 8.26 8.09 10.97
C GLU A 154 7.34 8.80 9.98
N GLU A 155 7.51 10.11 9.87
CA GLU A 155 6.81 10.90 8.86
C GLU A 155 7.29 10.49 7.47
N ARG A 156 6.35 10.21 6.58
CA ARG A 156 6.65 9.83 5.21
C ARG A 156 6.69 11.07 4.31
N PRO A 157 7.47 11.01 3.22
CA PRO A 157 7.52 12.08 2.23
C PRO A 157 6.12 12.50 1.74
N ALA A 158 5.84 13.81 1.73
CA ALA A 158 4.51 14.37 1.40
C ALA A 158 3.99 13.94 0.01
N ILE A 159 4.86 13.56 -0.92
CA ILE A 159 4.44 13.03 -2.23
C ILE A 159 3.55 11.78 -2.12
N TRP A 160 3.76 10.95 -1.09
CA TRP A 160 2.93 9.78 -0.88
C TRP A 160 1.52 10.17 -0.45
N HIS A 161 1.39 11.15 0.44
CA HIS A 161 0.08 11.69 0.82
C HIS A 161 -0.61 12.42 -0.34
N LEU A 162 0.14 13.08 -1.22
CA LEU A 162 -0.39 13.60 -2.48
C LEU A 162 -0.95 12.47 -3.35
N ARG A 163 -0.19 11.37 -3.54
CA ARG A 163 -0.68 10.21 -4.29
C ARG A 163 -1.95 9.62 -3.67
N HIS A 164 -2.04 9.60 -2.34
CA HIS A 164 -3.29 9.21 -1.67
C HIS A 164 -4.43 10.19 -2.00
N PHE A 165 -4.21 11.51 -1.92
CA PHE A 165 -5.21 12.50 -2.33
C PHE A 165 -5.70 12.31 -3.78
N LEU A 166 -4.79 11.98 -4.70
CA LEU A 166 -5.13 11.70 -6.10
C LEU A 166 -5.99 10.43 -6.24
N ALA A 167 -5.73 9.40 -5.43
CA ALA A 167 -6.50 8.16 -5.38
C ALA A 167 -7.92 8.34 -4.81
N LEU A 168 -8.14 9.36 -3.96
CA LEU A 168 -9.48 9.80 -3.51
C LEU A 168 -10.23 10.52 -4.65
N LYS A 169 -10.56 9.79 -5.72
CA LYS A 169 -11.20 10.30 -6.94
C LYS A 169 -12.33 11.28 -6.61
N ASN A 170 -12.33 12.45 -7.27
CA ASN A 170 -13.34 13.51 -7.10
C ASN A 170 -13.50 14.06 -5.67
N THR A 171 -12.51 13.88 -4.79
CA THR A 171 -12.53 14.43 -3.43
C THR A 171 -11.90 15.82 -3.44
N PRO A 172 -12.63 16.88 -3.07
CA PRO A 172 -12.04 18.22 -2.92
C PRO A 172 -11.13 18.27 -1.69
N VAL A 173 -10.15 19.18 -1.68
CA VAL A 173 -9.19 19.30 -0.56
C VAL A 173 -9.86 19.52 0.80
N VAL A 174 -11.00 20.23 0.84
CA VAL A 174 -11.81 20.44 2.07
C VAL A 174 -12.33 19.15 2.69
N ALA A 175 -12.48 18.09 1.89
CA ALA A 175 -12.96 16.79 2.34
C ALA A 175 -11.81 15.82 2.64
N ALA A 176 -10.58 16.17 2.27
CA ALA A 176 -9.37 15.48 2.73
C ALA A 176 -9.07 15.86 4.19
N THR A 177 -8.43 14.97 4.95
CA THR A 177 -8.09 15.24 6.36
C THR A 177 -6.61 14.96 6.64
N GLY A 178 -6.09 15.55 7.72
CA GLY A 178 -4.71 15.31 8.19
C GLY A 178 -3.64 15.58 7.13
N GLU A 179 -2.68 14.66 7.04
CA GLU A 179 -1.52 14.73 6.15
C GLU A 179 -1.91 14.73 4.66
N ILE A 180 -3.03 14.09 4.30
CA ILE A 180 -3.54 14.08 2.92
C ILE A 180 -3.90 15.51 2.48
N ALA A 181 -4.62 16.24 3.33
CA ALA A 181 -4.99 17.63 3.04
C ALA A 181 -3.76 18.55 3.07
N SER A 182 -2.81 18.32 3.99
CA SER A 182 -1.56 19.09 4.04
C SER A 182 -0.76 18.94 2.76
N ALA A 183 -0.55 17.69 2.31
CA ALA A 183 0.16 17.40 1.07
C ALA A 183 -0.56 17.98 -0.15
N ALA A 184 -1.89 17.85 -0.24
CA ALA A 184 -2.64 18.45 -1.34
C ALA A 184 -2.38 19.97 -1.46
N ARG A 185 -2.42 20.70 -0.32
CA ARG A 185 -2.11 22.14 -0.27
C ARG A 185 -0.67 22.46 -0.61
N GLU A 186 0.27 21.66 -0.11
CA GLU A 186 1.69 21.82 -0.41
C GLU A 186 2.04 21.69 -1.90
N TYR A 187 1.23 20.93 -2.63
CA TYR A 187 1.32 20.73 -4.07
C TYR A 187 0.32 21.60 -4.86
N GLY A 188 -0.28 22.60 -4.21
CA GLY A 188 -1.03 23.68 -4.85
C GLY A 188 -2.54 23.50 -4.90
N SER A 189 -3.11 22.42 -4.34
CA SER A 189 -4.57 22.26 -4.26
C SER A 189 -5.13 23.10 -3.11
N HIS A 190 -6.06 24.02 -3.38
CA HIS A 190 -6.64 24.90 -2.37
C HIS A 190 -8.16 24.92 -2.43
N GLU A 191 -8.78 25.31 -1.31
CA GLU A 191 -10.23 25.36 -1.14
C GLU A 191 -10.91 26.33 -2.13
N ASP A 192 -10.19 27.37 -2.53
CA ASP A 192 -10.66 28.43 -3.42
C ASP A 192 -10.41 28.13 -4.92
N LEU A 193 -9.77 27.00 -5.25
CA LEU A 193 -9.57 26.62 -6.64
C LEU A 193 -10.89 26.26 -7.31
N ASP A 194 -11.10 26.79 -8.52
CA ASP A 194 -12.20 26.35 -9.34
C ASP A 194 -12.01 24.88 -9.77
N LYS A 195 -13.13 24.18 -9.99
CA LYS A 195 -13.13 22.74 -10.31
C LYS A 195 -12.31 22.40 -11.56
N VAL A 196 -12.18 23.32 -12.52
CA VAL A 196 -11.42 23.06 -13.75
C VAL A 196 -9.93 23.13 -13.47
N THR A 197 -9.48 24.11 -12.70
CA THR A 197 -8.08 24.23 -12.28
C THR A 197 -7.66 23.08 -11.36
N GLU A 198 -8.49 22.71 -10.38
CA GLU A 198 -8.26 21.54 -9.53
C GLU A 198 -8.17 20.25 -10.37
N GLY A 199 -9.09 20.05 -11.32
CA GLY A 199 -9.04 18.91 -12.24
C GLY A 199 -7.76 18.88 -13.08
N GLY A 200 -7.31 20.05 -13.56
CA GLY A 200 -6.07 20.19 -14.31
C GLY A 200 -4.83 19.86 -13.47
N LEU A 201 -4.79 20.33 -12.22
CA LEU A 201 -3.68 20.08 -11.29
C LEU A 201 -3.59 18.58 -10.95
N ARG A 202 -4.73 17.93 -10.71
CA ARG A 202 -4.78 16.47 -10.48
C ARG A 202 -4.26 15.71 -11.69
N GLU A 203 -4.72 16.04 -12.89
CA GLU A 203 -4.26 15.39 -14.12
C GLU A 203 -2.75 15.62 -14.34
N PHE A 204 -2.25 16.82 -14.06
CA PHE A 204 -0.82 17.13 -14.12
C PHE A 204 0.00 16.17 -13.23
N TYR A 205 -0.37 16.00 -11.95
CA TYR A 205 0.37 15.11 -11.06
C TYR A 205 0.18 13.63 -11.41
N ILE A 206 -0.98 13.22 -11.91
CA ILE A 206 -1.20 11.86 -12.42
C ILE A 206 -0.28 11.58 -13.60
N GLN A 207 -0.17 12.50 -14.56
CA GLN A 207 0.72 12.33 -15.71
C GLN A 207 2.19 12.35 -15.32
N LEU A 208 2.57 13.25 -14.40
CA LEU A 208 3.94 13.31 -13.90
C LEU A 208 4.34 12.01 -13.19
N GLY A 209 3.47 11.46 -12.34
CA GLY A 209 3.70 10.20 -11.63
C GLY A 209 3.81 8.97 -12.53
N ARG A 210 3.24 9.00 -13.75
CA ARG A 210 3.43 7.94 -14.76
C ARG A 210 4.78 7.99 -15.45
N ARG A 211 5.46 9.13 -15.41
CA ARG A 211 6.74 9.36 -16.11
C ARG A 211 7.93 9.31 -15.17
N GLU A 212 7.69 9.46 -13.88
CA GLU A 212 8.76 9.76 -12.94
C GLU A 212 8.50 9.17 -11.55
N GLU A 213 9.59 8.85 -10.86
CA GLU A 213 9.53 8.35 -9.50
C GLU A 213 9.04 9.43 -8.53
N PRO A 214 8.10 9.10 -7.61
CA PRO A 214 7.55 10.08 -6.66
C PRO A 214 8.62 10.82 -5.84
N TRP A 215 9.68 10.12 -5.48
CA TRP A 215 10.81 10.73 -4.76
C TRP A 215 11.47 11.85 -5.57
N ASN A 216 11.67 11.67 -6.87
CA ASN A 216 12.26 12.69 -7.73
C ASN A 216 11.33 13.90 -7.85
N VAL A 217 10.02 13.68 -7.94
CA VAL A 217 9.02 14.76 -7.95
C VAL A 217 9.12 15.61 -6.68
N GLN A 218 9.20 14.97 -5.51
CA GLN A 218 9.36 15.67 -4.23
C GLN A 218 10.64 16.50 -4.18
N GLN A 219 11.78 15.90 -4.53
CA GLN A 219 13.07 16.61 -4.52
C GLN A 219 13.05 17.84 -5.44
N LYS A 220 12.41 17.74 -6.61
CA LYS A 220 12.30 18.88 -7.54
C LYS A 220 11.36 19.96 -7.03
N ARG A 221 10.30 19.60 -6.31
CA ARG A 221 9.41 20.55 -5.62
C ARG A 221 10.13 21.29 -4.51
N GLU A 222 10.82 20.58 -3.62
CA GLU A 222 11.63 21.16 -2.54
C GLU A 222 12.72 22.10 -3.06
N ALA A 223 13.31 21.78 -4.23
CA ALA A 223 14.28 22.63 -4.89
C ALA A 223 13.68 23.81 -5.68
N GLY A 224 12.35 24.00 -5.67
CA GLY A 224 11.67 25.06 -6.44
C GLY A 224 11.73 24.88 -7.97
N ASN A 225 12.03 23.68 -8.45
CA ASN A 225 12.29 23.38 -9.87
C ASN A 225 11.25 22.43 -10.49
N LEU A 226 10.13 22.16 -9.80
CA LEU A 226 9.12 21.19 -10.23
C LEU A 226 8.55 21.49 -11.62
N LEU A 227 8.20 22.74 -11.90
CA LEU A 227 7.63 23.12 -13.20
C LEU A 227 8.63 22.90 -14.33
N ALA A 228 9.85 23.41 -14.19
CA ALA A 228 10.91 23.24 -15.20
C ALA A 228 11.26 21.76 -15.43
N PHE A 229 11.19 20.95 -14.37
CA PHE A 229 11.37 19.51 -14.44
C PHE A 229 10.21 18.83 -15.19
N ALA A 230 8.97 19.15 -14.84
CA ALA A 230 7.78 18.59 -15.46
C ALA A 230 7.68 18.95 -16.95
N THR A 231 8.03 20.17 -17.36
CA THR A 231 8.01 20.59 -18.77
C THR A 231 8.96 19.78 -19.66
N ARG A 232 10.02 19.19 -19.09
CA ARG A 232 10.93 18.30 -19.84
C ARG A 232 10.34 16.90 -20.05
N LEU A 233 9.43 16.48 -19.18
CA LEU A 233 8.86 15.14 -19.16
C LEU A 233 7.48 15.07 -19.84
N LEU A 234 6.70 16.14 -19.72
CA LEU A 234 5.34 16.24 -20.21
C LEU A 234 5.33 17.02 -21.53
N ALA A 235 4.71 16.44 -22.55
CA ALA A 235 4.58 17.07 -23.86
C ALA A 235 3.68 18.32 -23.84
N THR A 236 2.78 18.41 -22.86
CA THR A 236 1.85 19.54 -22.72
C THR A 236 1.48 19.70 -21.26
N ILE A 237 1.61 20.91 -20.73
CA ILE A 237 1.12 21.30 -19.41
C ILE A 237 0.02 22.33 -19.64
N SER A 238 -1.11 22.17 -18.94
CA SER A 238 -2.20 23.15 -19.02
C SER A 238 -1.70 24.52 -18.55
N PRO A 239 -1.97 25.62 -19.27
CA PRO A 239 -1.54 26.96 -18.85
C PRO A 239 -2.24 27.45 -17.55
N ARG A 240 -3.19 26.68 -17.03
CA ARG A 240 -3.87 26.93 -15.75
C ARG A 240 -3.20 26.26 -14.55
N VAL A 241 -2.23 25.37 -14.80
CA VAL A 241 -1.44 24.63 -13.80
C VAL A 241 -0.05 25.26 -13.70
#